data_AF-A0AAW9NQ36-F1
#
_entry.id   AF-A0AAW9NQ36-F1
#
_cell.length_a   1.000
_cell.length_b   1.000
_cell.length_c   1.000
_cell.angle_alpha   90.00
_cell.angle_beta   90.00
_cell.angle_gamma   90.00
#
_symmetry.space_group_name_H-M   'P 1'
#
loop_
_entity.id
_entity.type
_entity.pdbx_description
1 polymer ?
#
loop_
_entity_poly.entity_id
_entity_poly.type
_entity_poly.pdbx_seq_one_letter_code
_entity_poly.pdbx_strand_id
1 'polypeptide(L)'
;MIWGYTELEGWHYAKKWGYYQRCEGPVVAYIERMLSFYRVHVTWRGQLGMCDIEYRNESFDGAKEKALELLAKYKDAADKADLHKDYFSPFNSEGYWQTVYYK
;
A
#
# COMPACT_ATOMS: atom_id res chain seq x y z
N MET A 1 23.44 3.55 6.79
CA MET A 1 22.36 4.49 6.45
C MET A 1 21.05 3.77 6.72
N ILE A 2 20.27 4.19 7.72
CA ILE A 2 18.95 3.58 7.98
C ILE A 2 17.98 4.25 7.00
N TRP A 3 17.42 3.47 6.07
CA TRP A 3 16.39 3.93 5.14
C TRP A 3 15.17 4.42 5.92
N GLY A 4 14.69 5.65 5.67
CA GLY A 4 13.45 6.15 6.28
C GLY A 4 13.57 7.26 7.33
N TYR A 5 14.71 7.95 7.41
CA TYR A 5 14.91 9.06 8.36
C TYR A 5 14.44 10.43 7.85
N THR A 6 13.96 10.51 6.61
CA THR A 6 13.40 11.75 6.07
C THR A 6 11.96 11.87 6.55
N GLU A 7 11.66 12.97 7.26
CA GLU A 7 10.27 13.34 7.55
C GLU A 7 9.51 13.44 6.23
N LEU A 8 8.37 12.77 6.17
CA LEU A 8 7.49 12.78 5.01
C LEU A 8 6.14 13.34 5.48
N GLU A 9 5.74 14.49 4.93
CA GLU A 9 4.57 15.22 5.42
C GLU A 9 3.30 14.37 5.39
N GLY A 10 2.64 14.26 6.54
CA GLY A 10 1.44 13.43 6.71
C GLY A 10 1.70 11.92 6.82
N TRP A 11 2.96 11.48 6.92
CA TRP A 11 3.33 10.08 7.10
C TRP A 11 4.04 9.85 8.44
N HIS A 12 3.74 8.73 9.07
CA HIS A 12 4.43 8.25 10.26
C HIS A 12 5.43 7.15 9.88
N TYR A 13 6.69 7.27 10.30
CA TYR A 13 7.69 6.24 10.09
C TYR A 13 7.81 5.31 11.30
N ALA A 14 7.41 4.05 11.15
CA ALA A 14 7.49 3.03 12.19
C ALA A 14 8.89 2.39 12.21
N LYS A 15 9.83 3.03 12.91
CA LYS A 15 11.25 2.61 12.95
C LYS A 15 11.48 1.13 13.29
N LYS A 16 10.66 0.55 14.18
CA LYS A 16 10.76 -0.87 14.57
C LYS A 16 10.56 -1.82 13.39
N TRP A 17 9.72 -1.43 12.43
CA TRP A 17 9.29 -2.28 11.33
C TRP A 17 9.80 -1.79 9.96
N GLY A 18 10.39 -0.60 9.90
CA GLY A 18 11.07 -0.10 8.71
C GLY A 18 10.12 0.38 7.61
N TYR A 19 8.96 0.94 7.96
CA TYR A 19 7.96 1.38 6.99
C TYR A 19 7.39 2.75 7.29
N TYR A 20 6.97 3.45 6.23
CA TYR A 20 6.13 4.64 6.35
C TYR A 20 4.66 4.21 6.33
N GLN A 21 3.82 4.83 7.15
CA GLN A 21 2.38 4.65 7.13
C GLN A 21 1.62 5.98 7.07
N ARG A 22 0.51 6.00 6.34
CA ARG A 22 -0.44 7.12 6.32
C ARG A 22 -1.85 6.59 6.26
N CYS A 23 -2.75 7.26 6.98
CA CYS A 23 -4.16 6.91 7.03
C CYS A 23 -4.98 8.00 6.36
N GLU A 24 -5.96 7.61 5.55
CA GLU A 24 -6.97 8.52 4.99
C GLU A 24 -8.33 7.81 5.08
N GLY A 25 -9.27 8.36 5.86
CA GLY A 25 -10.57 7.73 6.10
C GLY A 25 -10.45 6.29 6.64
N PRO A 26 -11.07 5.30 5.98
CA PRO A 26 -11.06 3.91 6.44
C PRO A 26 -9.86 3.11 5.93
N VAL A 27 -8.91 3.71 5.21
CA VAL A 27 -7.77 2.99 4.64
C VAL A 27 -6.44 3.46 5.21
N VAL A 28 -5.49 2.53 5.27
CA VAL A 28 -4.11 2.79 5.68
C VAL A 28 -3.17 2.28 4.60
N ALA A 29 -2.25 3.13 4.16
CA ALA A 29 -1.19 2.76 3.25
C ALA A 29 0.15 2.64 3.99
N TYR A 30 0.93 1.64 3.59
CA TYR A 30 2.29 1.36 4.05
C TYR A 30 3.24 1.40 2.85
N ILE A 31 4.43 1.99 3.04
CA ILE A 31 5.53 1.94 2.09
C ILE A 31 6.71 1.27 2.78
N GLU A 32 7.12 0.12 2.24
CA GLU A 32 8.11 -0.78 2.82
C GLU A 32 9.25 -1.03 1.83
N ARG A 33 10.50 -0.97 2.28
CA ARG A 33 11.65 -1.35 1.43
C ARG A 33 11.82 -2.87 1.44
N MET A 34 11.72 -3.47 0.26
CA MET A 34 12.13 -4.85 -0.02
C MET A 34 13.53 -4.85 -0.66
N LEU A 35 14.14 -6.04 -0.84
CA LEU A 35 15.50 -6.17 -1.39
C LEU A 35 15.70 -5.38 -2.70
N SER A 36 14.77 -5.50 -3.66
CA SER A 36 14.88 -4.89 -4.98
C SER A 36 13.84 -3.81 -5.29
N PHE A 37 12.83 -3.61 -4.44
CA PHE A 37 11.73 -2.68 -4.72
C PHE A 37 11.14 -2.09 -3.42
N TYR A 38 10.28 -1.10 -3.55
CA TYR A 38 9.37 -0.62 -2.53
C TYR A 38 8.01 -1.23 -2.74
N ARG A 39 7.46 -1.79 -1.67
CA ARG A 39 6.09 -2.29 -1.64
C ARG A 39 5.18 -1.19 -1.12
N VAL A 40 4.13 -0.90 -1.86
CA VAL A 40 2.96 -0.16 -1.39
C VAL A 40 1.91 -1.18 -0.99
N HIS A 41 1.46 -1.11 0.25
CA HIS A 41 0.45 -1.99 0.81
C HIS A 41 -0.69 -1.11 1.33
N VAL A 42 -1.91 -1.29 0.83
CA VAL A 42 -3.11 -0.62 1.38
C VAL A 42 -4.01 -1.66 2.03
N THR A 43 -4.49 -1.35 3.23
CA THR A 43 -5.40 -2.19 4.01
C THR A 43 -6.56 -1.38 4.56
N TRP A 44 -7.68 -2.04 4.81
CA TRP A 44 -8.75 -1.49 5.62
C TRP A 44 -8.32 -1.30 7.08
N ARG A 45 -8.59 -0.12 7.62
CA ARG A 45 -8.17 0.29 8.96
C ARG A 45 -8.78 -0.62 10.03
N GLY A 46 -7.97 -0.94 11.04
CA GLY A 46 -8.38 -1.79 12.17
C GLY A 46 -8.31 -3.29 11.89
N GLN A 47 -7.94 -3.69 10.67
CA GLN A 47 -7.67 -5.09 10.34
C GLN A 47 -6.17 -5.32 10.12
N LEU A 48 -5.63 -6.29 10.85
CA LEU A 48 -4.28 -6.82 10.64
C LEU A 48 -4.45 -8.16 9.92
N GLY A 49 -3.98 -8.24 8.68
CA GLY A 49 -4.19 -9.43 7.85
C GLY A 49 -3.47 -9.33 6.52
N MET A 50 -3.92 -10.14 5.56
CA MET A 50 -3.44 -10.07 4.18
C MET A 50 -3.78 -8.71 3.57
N CYS A 51 -2.88 -8.20 2.73
CA CYS A 51 -3.03 -6.92 2.06
C CYS A 51 -4.27 -6.88 1.16
N ASP A 52 -5.02 -5.78 1.22
CA ASP A 52 -6.17 -5.59 0.33
C ASP A 52 -5.74 -5.13 -1.06
N ILE A 53 -4.65 -4.37 -1.11
CA ILE A 53 -3.98 -3.93 -2.34
C ILE A 53 -2.47 -4.02 -2.14
N GLU A 54 -1.77 -4.58 -3.11
CA GLU A 54 -0.31 -4.57 -3.16
C GLU A 54 0.18 -4.06 -4.51
N TYR A 55 1.09 -3.08 -4.46
CA TYR A 55 1.81 -2.57 -5.62
C TYR A 55 3.32 -2.55 -5.33
N ARG A 56 4.13 -2.69 -6.39
CA ARG A 56 5.59 -2.74 -6.29
C ARG A 56 6.22 -1.72 -7.23
N ASN A 57 7.22 -0.99 -6.77
CA ASN A 57 7.97 -0.04 -7.59
C ASN A 57 9.43 0.04 -7.16
N GLU A 58 10.37 0.18 -8.08
CA GLU A 58 11.80 0.25 -7.74
C GLU A 58 12.19 1.58 -7.09
N SER A 59 11.42 2.65 -7.36
CA SER A 59 11.62 4.00 -6.82
C SER A 59 10.73 4.26 -5.60
N PHE A 60 11.30 4.92 -4.58
CA PHE A 60 10.55 5.34 -3.40
C PHE A 60 9.49 6.39 -3.77
N ASP A 61 9.84 7.34 -4.64
CA ASP A 61 8.90 8.38 -5.06
C ASP A 61 7.73 7.79 -5.86
N GLY A 62 7.99 6.83 -6.75
CA GLY A 62 6.92 6.12 -7.47
C GLY A 62 6.02 5.30 -6.54
N ALA A 63 6.58 4.70 -5.49
CA ALA A 63 5.79 4.05 -4.45
C ALA A 63 4.95 5.06 -3.65
N LYS A 64 5.53 6.20 -3.27
CA LYS A 64 4.84 7.27 -2.56
C LYS A 64 3.67 7.84 -3.36
N GLU A 65 3.89 8.16 -4.62
CA GLU A 65 2.85 8.66 -5.52
C GLU A 65 1.69 7.67 -5.64
N LYS A 66 1.99 6.39 -5.87
CA LYS A 66 0.95 5.37 -5.95
C LYS A 66 0.20 5.20 -4.63
N ALA A 67 0.89 5.28 -3.49
CA ALA A 67 0.24 5.17 -2.20
C ALA A 67 -0.72 6.35 -1.95
N LEU A 68 -0.34 7.57 -2.31
CA LEU A 68 -1.21 8.74 -2.23
C LEU A 68 -2.41 8.63 -3.18
N GLU A 69 -2.22 8.14 -4.40
CA GLU A 69 -3.30 7.86 -5.35
C GLU A 69 -4.33 6.88 -4.78
N LEU A 70 -3.86 5.74 -4.23
CA LEU A 70 -4.73 4.72 -3.64
C LEU A 70 -5.45 5.22 -2.40
N LEU A 71 -4.76 5.98 -1.52
CA LEU A 71 -5.39 6.63 -0.37
C LEU A 71 -6.49 7.59 -0.82
N ALA A 72 -6.22 8.46 -1.80
CA ALA A 72 -7.20 9.40 -2.32
C ALA A 72 -8.40 8.70 -2.99
N LYS A 73 -8.16 7.59 -3.70
CA LYS A 73 -9.19 6.78 -4.34
C LYS A 73 -10.14 6.12 -3.34
N TYR A 74 -9.62 5.64 -2.21
CA TYR A 74 -10.37 4.83 -1.24
C TYR A 74 -10.67 5.50 0.10
N LYS A 75 -10.37 6.80 0.25
CA LYS A 75 -10.64 7.56 1.49
C LYS A 75 -12.11 7.59 1.91
N ASP A 76 -13.03 7.40 0.95
CA ASP A 76 -14.48 7.40 1.16
C ASP A 76 -15.10 6.01 0.88
N ALA A 77 -14.29 4.95 0.80
CA ALA A 77 -14.78 3.60 0.57
C ALA A 77 -15.76 3.19 1.68
N ALA A 78 -16.88 2.58 1.31
CA ALA A 78 -17.92 2.20 2.27
C ALA A 78 -17.52 0.94 3.05
N ASP A 79 -16.85 0.02 2.37
CA ASP A 79 -16.36 -1.22 2.96
C ASP A 79 -15.08 -1.72 2.28
N LYS A 80 -14.51 -2.77 2.88
CA LYS A 80 -13.28 -3.42 2.44
C LYS A 80 -13.39 -4.06 1.04
N ALA A 81 -14.57 -4.51 0.64
CA ALA A 81 -14.75 -5.19 -0.65
C ALA A 81 -14.56 -4.22 -1.83
N ASP A 82 -14.66 -2.91 -1.62
CA ASP A 82 -14.32 -1.92 -2.65
C ASP A 82 -12.83 -1.93 -3.01
N LEU A 83 -11.95 -2.17 -2.03
CA LEU A 83 -10.51 -2.35 -2.29
C LEU A 83 -10.24 -3.65 -3.05
N HIS A 84 -11.03 -4.70 -2.78
CA HIS A 84 -10.86 -6.02 -3.39
C HIS A 84 -11.18 -6.05 -4.88
N LYS A 85 -11.92 -5.07 -5.37
CA LYS A 85 -12.19 -4.87 -6.81
C LYS A 85 -11.03 -4.19 -7.53
N ASP A 86 -10.03 -3.67 -6.82
CA ASP A 86 -8.89 -3.00 -7.44
C ASP A 86 -8.08 -3.97 -8.31
N TYR A 87 -7.50 -3.46 -9.38
CA TYR A 87 -6.63 -4.24 -10.25
C TYR A 87 -5.39 -4.77 -9.50
N PHE A 88 -4.88 -4.03 -8.51
CA PHE A 88 -3.73 -4.42 -7.70
C PHE A 88 -4.13 -5.25 -6.46
N SER A 89 -5.41 -5.61 -6.32
CA SER A 89 -5.84 -6.48 -5.24
C SER A 89 -5.51 -7.95 -5.54
N PRO A 90 -4.95 -8.71 -4.59
CA PRO A 90 -4.78 -10.16 -4.74
C PRO A 90 -6.13 -10.90 -4.74
N PHE A 91 -7.20 -10.27 -4.24
CA PHE A 91 -8.55 -10.81 -4.20
C PHE A 91 -9.32 -10.63 -5.51
N ASN A 92 -8.83 -9.80 -6.42
CA ASN A 92 -9.42 -9.63 -7.75
C ASN A 92 -8.95 -10.74 -8.68
N SER A 93 -9.87 -11.62 -9.10
CA SER A 93 -9.60 -12.73 -10.03
C SER A 93 -9.07 -12.28 -11.39
N GLU A 94 -9.39 -11.05 -11.81
CA GLU A 94 -8.95 -10.44 -13.07
C GLU A 94 -7.77 -9.47 -12.86
N GLY A 95 -7.29 -9.35 -11.62
CA GLY A 95 -6.27 -8.40 -11.22
C GLY A 95 -4.86 -8.76 -11.66
N TYR A 96 -3.95 -7.80 -11.46
CA TYR A 96 -2.52 -7.89 -11.70
C TYR A 96 -1.90 -9.18 -11.14
N TRP A 97 -2.19 -9.52 -9.88
CA TRP A 97 -1.57 -10.66 -9.22
C TRP A 97 -1.92 -11.99 -9.87
N GLN A 98 -3.18 -12.16 -10.25
CA GLN A 98 -3.69 -13.38 -10.88
C GLN A 98 -3.14 -13.53 -12.29
N THR A 99 -3.06 -12.42 -13.04
CA THR A 99 -2.64 -12.43 -14.44
C THR A 99 -1.13 -12.53 -14.64
N VAL A 100 -0.33 -12.09 -13.66
CA VAL A 100 1.13 -12.04 -13.74
C VAL A 100 1.83 -13.20 -13.02
N TYR A 101 1.30 -13.67 -11.88
CA TYR A 101 2.03 -14.61 -11.01
C TYR A 101 1.39 -16.00 -10.88
N TYR A 102 0.13 -16.18 -11.28
CA TYR A 102 -0.60 -17.45 -11.12
C TYR A 102 -0.98 -18.12 -12.46
N LYS A 103 -0.21 -17.87 -13.52
CA LYS A 103 -0.35 -18.58 -14.80
C LYS A 103 0.47 -19.87 -14.86
#